data_AF-A0A842QLU9-F1
#
_entry.id   AF-A0A842QLU9-F1
#
_cell.length_a   1.000
_cell.length_b   1.000
_cell.length_c   1.000
_cell.angle_alpha   90.00
_cell.angle_beta   90.00
_cell.angle_gamma   90.00
#
_symmetry.space_group_name_H-M   'P 1'
#
loop_
_entity.id
_entity.type
_entity.pdbx_description
1 polymer ?
#
loop_
_entity_poly.entity_id
_entity_poly.type
_entity_poly.pdbx_seq_one_letter_code
_entity_poly.pdbx_strand_id
1 'polypeptide(L)'
;MKSIKELRKEKQDLASYSGRCRYYISLLNEKMNSLARDYHTEKLSREQYHEMLERGLNGRSFRHYINTYNSLIRKYDARLEKLEKEIAKAGKRRGIAVTALILAVLMAALYAVNQPNITGKVVFSTVEGSSDILDIEFNRSAEFVWQPENSGRLNSVSLSGEYIGNGSLKIYLEIGEESKLIYAAESSSAFESECGNACYLYDSSQDEYTIRVEMPEGNELMLERMDYFVSELEEFRISPSNVTVNLAGNRFVKNKFEIYNTRNRNFSAAIYAEGELTEHVTLYRSYADFDANESVKEVRYDIDLPLDIKPGKYEEKIIVRYLPEQKFRGEAPKEEHKITVIVKAEKELPSPGSNHGIIIVAALFLILWLNVVMFLKGKISH
;
A
#
# COMPACT_ATOMS: atom_id res chain seq x y z
N MET A 1 7.79 35.56 10.97
CA MET A 1 8.73 34.81 11.82
C MET A 1 10.13 35.36 11.56
N LYS A 2 10.91 35.67 12.61
CA LYS A 2 12.33 36.05 12.42
C LYS A 2 13.09 34.92 11.74
N SER A 3 14.02 35.27 10.86
CA SER A 3 14.90 34.29 10.24
C SER A 3 15.88 33.72 11.27
N ILE A 4 16.38 32.49 11.07
CA ILE A 4 17.42 31.90 11.94
C ILE A 4 18.66 32.81 12.01
N LYS A 5 18.97 33.53 10.92
CA LYS A 5 20.07 34.50 10.87
C LYS A 5 19.83 35.68 11.81
N GLU A 6 18.62 36.23 11.83
CA GLU A 6 18.22 37.31 12.74
C GLU A 6 18.26 36.86 14.20
N LEU A 7 17.72 35.67 14.50
CA LEU A 7 17.74 35.12 15.87
C LEU A 7 19.18 34.91 16.39
N ARG A 8 20.09 34.45 15.54
CA ARG A 8 21.52 34.30 15.89
C ARG A 8 22.20 35.64 16.12
N LYS A 9 21.90 36.65 15.30
CA LYS A 9 22.42 38.01 15.48
C LYS A 9 21.94 38.61 16.80
N GLU A 10 20.64 38.53 17.08
CA GLU A 10 20.07 39.01 18.35
C GLU A 10 20.70 38.30 19.56
N LYS A 11 20.94 36.98 19.47
CA LYS A 11 21.65 36.23 20.52
C LYS A 11 23.06 36.78 20.76
N GLN A 12 23.81 37.06 19.70
CA GLN A 12 25.17 37.60 19.80
C GLN A 12 25.18 39.00 20.42
N ASP A 13 24.25 39.86 20.03
CA ASP A 13 24.13 41.22 20.55
C ASP A 13 23.81 41.21 22.06
N LEU A 14 22.84 40.38 22.47
CA LEU A 14 22.47 40.22 23.89
C LEU A 14 23.59 39.64 24.74
N ALA A 15 24.35 38.67 24.21
CA ALA A 15 25.52 38.14 24.89
C ALA A 15 26.59 39.23 25.10
N SER A 16 26.82 40.08 24.10
CA SER A 16 27.72 41.24 24.20
C SER A 16 27.24 42.25 25.24
N TYR A 17 25.94 42.57 25.27
CA TYR A 17 25.38 43.50 26.27
C TYR A 17 25.48 42.95 27.70
N SER A 18 25.16 41.67 27.91
CA SER A 18 25.31 40.99 29.21
C SER A 18 26.77 40.98 29.67
N GLY A 19 27.71 40.67 28.76
CA GLY A 19 29.16 40.74 29.01
C GLY A 19 29.63 42.13 29.45
N ARG A 20 29.19 43.19 28.77
CA ARG A 20 29.49 44.58 29.18
C ARG A 20 28.94 44.93 30.56
N CYS A 21 27.73 44.49 30.90
CA CYS A 21 27.17 44.72 32.24
C CYS A 21 28.02 44.04 33.32
N ARG A 22 28.46 42.80 33.11
CA ARG A 22 29.34 42.07 34.04
C ARG A 22 30.69 42.78 34.19
N TYR A 23 31.25 43.27 33.10
CA TYR A 23 32.47 44.07 33.11
C TYR A 23 32.32 45.35 33.96
N TYR A 24 31.23 46.12 33.78
CA TYR A 24 30.99 47.31 34.59
C TYR A 24 30.78 47.00 36.07
N ILE A 25 30.10 45.91 36.42
CA ILE A 25 30.00 45.45 37.82
C ILE A 25 31.39 45.20 38.40
N SER A 26 32.29 44.55 37.65
CA SER A 26 33.67 44.31 38.09
C SER A 26 34.42 45.60 38.40
N LEU A 27 34.31 46.62 37.52
CA LEU A 27 34.94 47.93 37.74
C LEU A 27 34.39 48.63 38.99
N LEU A 28 33.07 48.55 39.23
CA LEU A 28 32.45 49.15 40.41
C LEU A 28 32.92 48.45 41.69
N ASN A 29 32.99 47.11 41.69
CA ASN A 29 33.50 46.34 42.82
C ASN A 29 34.97 46.65 43.11
N GLU A 30 35.81 46.76 42.08
CA GLU A 30 37.21 47.14 42.23
C GLU A 30 37.34 48.54 42.86
N LYS A 31 36.54 49.50 42.41
CA LYS A 31 36.51 50.85 42.99
C LYS A 31 36.07 50.83 44.45
N MET A 32 35.02 50.08 44.79
CA MET A 32 34.55 49.91 46.17
C MET A 32 35.63 49.29 47.07
N ASN A 33 36.33 48.26 46.58
CA ASN A 33 37.44 47.63 47.30
C ASN A 33 38.62 48.61 47.50
N SER A 34 38.91 49.47 46.54
CA SER A 34 39.91 50.52 46.71
C SER A 34 39.53 51.50 47.82
N LEU A 35 38.28 51.96 47.84
CA LEU A 35 37.78 52.86 48.88
C LEU A 35 37.85 52.21 50.28
N ALA A 36 37.52 50.91 50.36
CA ALA A 36 37.62 50.16 51.61
C ALA A 36 39.08 50.07 52.10
N ARG A 37 40.05 49.85 51.20
CA ARG A 37 41.49 49.88 51.54
C ARG A 37 41.95 51.26 52.02
N ASP A 38 41.51 52.33 51.35
CA ASP A 38 41.88 53.70 51.74
C ASP A 38 41.29 54.06 53.12
N TYR A 39 40.08 53.60 53.43
CA TYR A 39 39.49 53.71 54.77
C TYR A 39 40.30 52.93 55.83
N HIS A 40 40.65 51.67 55.56
CA HIS A 40 41.44 50.85 56.50
C HIS A 40 42.87 51.34 56.73
N THR A 41 43.43 52.11 55.78
CA THR A 41 44.76 52.74 55.92
C THR A 41 44.66 54.18 56.45
N GLU A 42 43.50 54.56 57.01
CA GLU A 42 43.22 55.88 57.61
C GLU A 42 43.41 57.07 56.65
N LYS A 43 43.44 56.82 55.33
CA LYS A 43 43.50 57.88 54.31
C LYS A 43 42.16 58.59 54.09
N LEU A 44 41.07 57.93 54.47
CA LEU A 44 39.70 58.46 54.40
C LEU A 44 39.08 58.42 55.80
N SER A 45 38.41 59.50 56.19
CA SER A 45 37.54 59.47 57.37
C SER A 45 36.34 58.54 57.12
N ARG A 46 35.70 58.10 58.20
CA ARG A 46 34.49 57.28 58.12
C ARG A 46 33.37 57.99 57.35
N GLU A 47 33.19 59.28 57.59
CA GLU A 47 32.19 60.12 56.93
C GLU A 47 32.47 60.22 55.43
N GLN A 48 33.72 60.47 55.05
CA GLN A 48 34.14 60.54 53.63
C GLN A 48 33.93 59.20 52.92
N TYR A 49 34.27 58.09 53.57
CA TYR A 49 34.04 56.75 53.02
C TYR A 49 32.55 56.49 52.75
N HIS A 50 31.69 56.76 53.73
CA HIS A 50 30.23 56.61 53.56
C HIS A 50 29.67 57.56 52.50
N GLU A 51 30.10 58.83 52.49
CA GLU A 51 29.68 59.80 51.49
C GLU A 51 30.05 59.35 50.07
N MET A 52 31.27 58.83 49.86
CA MET A 52 31.72 58.32 48.56
C MET A 52 30.95 57.07 48.14
N LEU A 53 30.60 56.17 49.07
CA LEU A 53 29.77 55.00 48.76
C LEU A 53 28.34 55.38 48.37
N GLU A 54 27.73 56.34 49.08
CA GLU A 54 26.35 56.76 48.86
C GLU A 54 26.18 57.70 47.66
N ARG A 55 27.11 58.64 47.45
CA ARG A 55 27.09 59.51 46.26
C ARG A 55 27.56 58.79 45.00
N GLY A 56 28.42 57.77 45.14
CA GLY A 56 28.92 56.92 44.06
C GLY A 56 29.26 57.67 42.78
N LEU A 57 28.61 57.31 41.66
CA LEU A 57 28.75 57.98 40.37
C LEU A 57 27.49 58.82 40.10
N ASN A 58 27.66 60.07 39.65
CA ASN A 58 26.56 60.97 39.28
C ASN A 58 25.46 61.08 40.36
N GLY A 59 25.85 61.05 41.64
CA GLY A 59 24.93 61.20 42.77
C GLY A 59 24.11 59.95 43.10
N ARG A 60 24.47 58.76 42.57
CA ARG A 60 23.86 57.49 42.94
C ARG A 60 24.89 56.52 43.50
N SER A 61 24.49 55.77 44.52
CA SER A 61 25.39 54.82 45.19
C SER A 61 25.88 53.72 44.25
N PHE A 62 27.07 53.17 44.53
CA PHE A 62 27.59 52.03 43.76
C PHE A 62 26.62 50.85 43.77
N ARG A 63 25.94 50.63 44.91
CA ARG A 63 24.92 49.59 45.07
C ARG A 63 23.75 49.77 44.11
N HIS A 64 23.31 51.00 43.86
CA HIS A 64 22.26 51.30 42.87
C HIS A 64 22.66 50.82 41.47
N TYR A 65 23.89 51.13 41.02
CA TYR A 65 24.38 50.70 39.71
C TYR A 65 24.54 49.18 39.60
N ILE A 66 25.12 48.54 40.62
CA ILE A 66 25.28 47.08 40.67
C ILE A 66 23.91 46.40 40.57
N ASN A 67 22.91 46.86 41.33
CA ASN A 67 21.55 46.33 41.26
C ASN A 67 20.92 46.54 39.87
N THR A 68 21.14 47.70 39.27
CA THR A 68 20.64 48.01 37.91
C THR A 68 21.25 47.06 36.87
N TYR A 69 22.58 46.88 36.87
CA TYR A 69 23.26 45.97 35.96
C TYR A 69 22.87 44.51 36.20
N ASN A 70 22.74 44.08 37.45
CA ASN A 70 22.26 42.73 37.77
C ASN A 70 20.85 42.47 37.22
N SER A 71 19.95 43.45 37.31
CA SER A 71 18.60 43.34 36.74
C SER A 71 18.64 43.22 35.20
N LEU A 72 19.50 44.02 34.54
CA LEU A 72 19.70 43.92 33.09
C LEU A 72 20.30 42.57 32.68
N ILE A 73 21.30 42.07 33.41
CA ILE A 73 21.90 40.74 33.18
C ILE A 73 20.81 39.66 33.25
N ARG A 74 19.99 39.65 34.31
CA ARG A 74 18.87 38.69 34.43
C ARG A 74 17.91 38.77 33.24
N LYS A 75 17.59 39.99 32.80
CA LYS A 75 16.72 40.22 31.63
C LYS A 75 17.34 39.68 30.33
N TYR A 76 18.63 39.92 30.11
CA TYR A 76 19.34 39.45 28.92
C TYR A 76 19.53 37.94 28.92
N ASP A 77 19.93 37.35 30.05
CA ASP A 77 20.13 35.91 30.19
C ASP A 77 18.80 35.15 29.98
N ALA A 78 17.68 35.65 30.54
CA ALA A 78 16.36 35.08 30.30
C ALA A 78 15.93 35.16 28.82
N ARG A 79 16.31 36.23 28.10
CA ARG A 79 16.04 36.35 26.66
C ARG A 79 16.95 35.45 25.83
N LEU A 80 18.22 35.28 26.22
CA LEU A 80 19.16 34.36 25.59
C LEU A 80 18.64 32.91 25.65
N GLU A 81 18.16 32.47 26.80
CA GLU A 81 17.58 31.13 26.96
C GLU A 81 16.35 30.91 26.03
N LYS A 82 15.49 31.93 25.91
CA LYS A 82 14.35 31.90 24.97
C LYS A 82 14.81 31.80 23.52
N LEU A 83 15.82 32.58 23.12
CA LEU A 83 16.37 32.54 21.76
C LEU A 83 17.00 31.19 21.43
N GLU A 84 17.68 30.54 22.38
CA GLU A 84 18.23 29.20 22.18
C GLU A 84 17.13 28.17 21.91
N LYS A 85 16.04 28.21 22.67
CA LYS A 85 14.86 27.37 22.44
C LYS A 85 14.22 27.64 21.07
N GLU A 86 14.10 28.91 20.66
CA GLU A 86 13.57 29.29 19.35
C GLU A 86 14.46 28.80 18.18
N ILE A 87 15.78 28.96 18.28
CA ILE A 87 16.75 28.49 17.29
C ILE A 87 16.71 26.96 17.17
N ALA A 88 16.66 26.24 18.30
CA ALA A 88 16.57 24.78 18.32
C ALA A 88 15.28 24.27 17.65
N LYS A 89 14.13 24.89 17.95
CA LYS A 89 12.84 24.57 17.31
C LYS A 89 12.86 24.84 15.80
N ALA A 90 13.45 25.96 15.38
CA ALA A 90 13.59 26.30 13.97
C ALA A 90 14.52 25.33 13.22
N GLY A 91 15.58 24.86 13.87
CA GLY A 91 16.46 23.82 13.34
C GLY A 91 15.75 22.46 13.17
N LYS A 92 15.00 22.02 14.19
CA LYS A 92 14.28 20.73 14.17
C LYS A 92 13.25 20.63 13.03
N ARG A 93 12.53 21.73 12.73
CA ARG A 93 11.56 21.76 11.62
C ARG A 93 12.21 21.57 10.25
N ARG A 94 13.42 22.11 10.05
CA ARG A 94 14.18 21.90 8.79
C ARG A 94 14.65 20.46 8.66
N GLY A 95 15.11 19.83 9.75
CA GLY A 95 15.52 18.43 9.75
C GLY A 95 14.38 17.49 9.32
N ILE A 96 13.20 17.63 9.94
CA ILE A 96 12.03 16.80 9.65
C ILE A 96 11.61 16.93 8.17
N ALA A 97 11.59 18.15 7.63
CA ALA A 97 11.21 18.37 6.23
C ALA A 97 12.18 17.70 5.25
N VAL A 98 13.48 17.76 5.51
CA VAL A 98 14.51 17.11 4.66
C VAL A 98 14.41 15.59 4.77
N THR A 99 14.24 15.04 5.98
CA THR A 99 14.08 13.59 6.16
C THR A 99 12.81 13.07 5.47
N ALA A 100 11.68 13.79 5.58
CA ALA A 100 10.44 13.44 4.90
C ALA A 100 10.59 13.45 3.37
N LEU A 101 11.31 14.43 2.82
CA LEU A 101 11.60 14.51 1.39
C LEU A 101 12.44 13.31 0.92
N ILE A 102 13.49 12.95 1.66
CA ILE A 102 14.33 11.80 1.33
C ILE A 102 13.50 10.51 1.35
N LEU A 103 12.65 10.33 2.36
CA LEU A 103 11.77 9.16 2.46
C LEU A 103 10.76 9.09 1.31
N ALA A 104 10.18 10.23 0.92
CA ALA A 104 9.26 10.30 -0.21
C ALA A 104 9.94 9.93 -1.54
N VAL A 105 11.18 10.39 -1.75
CA VAL A 105 11.97 10.02 -2.93
C VAL A 105 12.33 8.54 -2.91
N LEU A 106 12.68 7.98 -1.76
CA LEU A 106 12.94 6.54 -1.60
C LEU A 106 11.69 5.70 -1.88
N MET A 107 10.54 6.11 -1.37
CA MET A 107 9.24 5.46 -1.65
C MET A 107 8.89 5.53 -3.14
N ALA A 108 9.09 6.69 -3.78
CA ALA A 108 8.86 6.86 -5.22
C ALA A 108 9.83 6.00 -6.05
N ALA A 109 11.10 5.91 -5.65
CA ALA A 109 12.09 5.05 -6.30
C ALA A 109 11.75 3.56 -6.15
N LEU A 110 11.32 3.13 -4.96
CA LEU A 110 10.84 1.76 -4.72
C LEU A 110 9.61 1.45 -5.58
N TYR A 111 8.67 2.39 -5.70
CA TYR A 111 7.47 2.26 -6.54
C TYR A 111 7.79 2.23 -8.05
N ALA A 112 8.83 2.95 -8.48
CA ALA A 112 9.24 2.99 -9.88
C ALA A 112 10.06 1.77 -10.30
N VAL A 113 10.89 1.21 -9.41
CA VAL A 113 11.78 0.07 -9.70
C VAL A 113 11.06 -1.27 -9.52
N ASN A 114 10.22 -1.37 -8.50
CA ASN A 114 9.33 -2.50 -8.33
C ASN A 114 7.93 -1.95 -8.56
N GLN A 115 7.28 -2.29 -9.67
CA GLN A 115 5.83 -2.41 -9.63
C GLN A 115 5.56 -3.71 -8.88
N PRO A 116 5.34 -3.73 -7.56
CA PRO A 116 4.85 -4.94 -6.95
C PRO A 116 3.45 -5.14 -7.55
N ASN A 117 3.34 -6.12 -8.43
CA ASN A 117 2.11 -6.87 -8.55
C ASN A 117 1.89 -7.46 -7.15
N ILE A 118 1.25 -6.70 -6.25
CA ILE A 118 0.78 -7.21 -4.96
C ILE A 118 -0.35 -8.18 -5.32
N THR A 119 0.04 -9.37 -5.76
CA THR A 119 -0.82 -10.53 -5.97
C THR A 119 -1.11 -11.17 -4.61
N GLY A 120 -1.57 -10.36 -3.66
CA GLY A 120 -2.27 -10.85 -2.48
C GLY A 120 -3.66 -11.26 -2.93
N LYS A 121 -3.78 -12.40 -3.62
CA LYS A 121 -5.06 -12.97 -4.05
C LYS A 121 -5.74 -13.55 -2.81
N VAL A 122 -6.38 -12.68 -2.05
CA VAL A 122 -7.17 -13.07 -0.89
C VAL A 122 -8.58 -13.37 -1.40
N VAL A 123 -8.79 -14.62 -1.81
CA VAL A 123 -10.11 -15.14 -2.19
C VAL A 123 -10.88 -15.36 -0.90
N PHE A 124 -11.97 -14.63 -0.71
CA PHE A 124 -13.00 -15.09 0.22
C PHE A 124 -14.33 -14.88 -0.51
N SER A 125 -15.15 -15.91 -0.51
CA SER A 125 -16.50 -15.91 -1.03
C SER A 125 -17.47 -15.47 0.07
N THR A 126 -18.70 -15.10 -0.28
CA THR A 126 -19.82 -15.18 0.65
C THR A 126 -19.98 -16.66 0.97
N VAL A 127 -19.40 -17.07 2.09
CA VAL A 127 -19.42 -18.45 2.52
C VAL A 127 -20.69 -18.66 3.30
N GLU A 128 -21.70 -19.26 2.68
CA GLU A 128 -22.82 -19.80 3.44
C GLU A 128 -22.35 -21.10 4.08
N GLY A 129 -22.20 -21.07 5.41
CA GLY A 129 -21.97 -22.28 6.19
C GLY A 129 -23.22 -23.13 6.12
N SER A 130 -23.08 -24.32 5.57
CA SER A 130 -24.10 -25.36 5.52
C SER A 130 -23.67 -26.52 6.40
N SER A 131 -24.63 -27.35 6.79
CA SER A 131 -24.37 -28.48 7.68
C SER A 131 -25.25 -29.64 7.31
N ASP A 132 -24.63 -30.78 7.00
CA ASP A 132 -25.32 -32.03 6.70
C ASP A 132 -25.23 -32.97 7.90
N ILE A 133 -26.35 -33.57 8.28
CA ILE A 133 -26.38 -34.67 9.25
C ILE A 133 -26.04 -35.96 8.50
N LEU A 134 -24.97 -36.63 8.91
CA LEU A 134 -24.54 -37.90 8.30
C LEU A 134 -25.16 -39.09 9.03
N ASP A 135 -24.98 -39.15 10.35
CA ASP A 135 -25.41 -40.27 11.23
C ASP A 135 -24.94 -41.65 10.70
N ILE A 136 -23.64 -41.77 10.43
CA ILE A 136 -23.04 -42.96 9.82
C ILE A 136 -22.06 -43.60 10.79
N GLU A 137 -22.24 -44.91 11.00
CA GLU A 137 -21.37 -45.73 11.82
C GLU A 137 -20.43 -46.58 10.95
N PHE A 138 -19.16 -46.61 11.35
CA PHE A 138 -18.12 -47.44 10.75
C PHE A 138 -17.50 -48.36 11.82
N ASN A 139 -17.32 -49.63 11.50
CA ASN A 139 -16.67 -50.63 12.35
C ASN A 139 -15.36 -51.20 11.76
N ARG A 140 -14.97 -50.68 10.59
CA ARG A 140 -13.73 -50.98 9.85
C ARG A 140 -13.45 -49.87 8.84
N SER A 141 -12.26 -49.87 8.24
CA SER A 141 -11.94 -49.02 7.09
C SER A 141 -12.95 -49.21 5.96
N ALA A 142 -13.50 -48.12 5.45
CA ALA A 142 -14.51 -48.12 4.39
C ALA A 142 -14.54 -46.78 3.65
N GLU A 143 -15.35 -46.72 2.59
CA GLU A 143 -15.61 -45.53 1.81
C GLU A 143 -17.11 -45.22 1.82
N PHE A 144 -17.45 -43.93 1.86
CA PHE A 144 -18.83 -43.44 1.82
C PHE A 144 -18.93 -42.29 0.82
N VAL A 145 -19.93 -42.36 -0.08
CA VAL A 145 -20.18 -41.28 -1.05
C VAL A 145 -21.11 -40.25 -0.40
N TRP A 146 -20.61 -39.04 -0.22
CA TRP A 146 -21.33 -37.89 0.31
C TRP A 146 -21.70 -36.94 -0.83
N GLN A 147 -22.97 -36.54 -0.86
CA GLN A 147 -23.50 -35.53 -1.77
C GLN A 147 -24.02 -34.37 -0.90
N PRO A 148 -23.37 -33.18 -0.95
CA PRO A 148 -23.79 -32.03 -0.15
C PRO A 148 -25.24 -31.62 -0.46
N GLU A 149 -26.03 -31.24 0.55
CA GLU A 149 -27.42 -30.79 0.31
C GLU A 149 -27.47 -29.52 -0.55
N ASN A 150 -26.49 -28.63 -0.34
CA ASN A 150 -26.32 -27.41 -1.11
C ASN A 150 -25.27 -27.59 -2.21
N SER A 151 -25.71 -27.51 -3.47
CA SER A 151 -24.84 -27.59 -4.64
C SER A 151 -23.98 -26.33 -4.79
N GLY A 152 -22.71 -26.50 -5.15
CA GLY A 152 -21.84 -25.40 -5.56
C GLY A 152 -20.37 -25.73 -5.36
N ARG A 153 -19.51 -24.70 -5.32
CA ARG A 153 -18.07 -24.93 -5.14
C ARG A 153 -17.72 -25.11 -3.67
N LEU A 154 -17.31 -26.31 -3.28
CA LEU A 154 -16.92 -26.62 -1.92
C LEU A 154 -15.57 -25.96 -1.61
N ASN A 155 -15.56 -24.96 -0.72
CA ASN A 155 -14.32 -24.27 -0.30
C ASN A 155 -13.71 -24.87 0.95
N SER A 156 -14.54 -25.36 1.86
CA SER A 156 -14.05 -25.99 3.07
C SER A 156 -15.02 -26.96 3.69
N VAL A 157 -14.45 -27.90 4.44
CA VAL A 157 -15.17 -28.99 5.12
C VAL A 157 -14.60 -29.19 6.51
N SER A 158 -15.46 -29.56 7.46
CA SER A 158 -15.12 -29.95 8.83
C SER A 158 -16.09 -31.04 9.28
N LEU A 159 -15.65 -31.89 10.19
CA LEU A 159 -16.41 -33.06 10.64
C LEU A 159 -16.67 -32.99 12.15
N SER A 160 -17.79 -33.56 12.57
CA SER A 160 -18.11 -33.84 13.96
C SER A 160 -18.49 -35.31 14.13
N GLY A 161 -18.06 -35.91 15.24
CA GLY A 161 -18.28 -37.33 15.51
C GLY A 161 -17.55 -37.85 16.75
N GLU A 162 -17.58 -39.16 16.92
CA GLU A 162 -16.92 -39.86 18.02
C GLU A 162 -16.18 -41.09 17.51
N TYR A 163 -14.92 -41.23 17.92
CA TYR A 163 -14.10 -42.41 17.67
C TYR A 163 -13.88 -43.17 18.98
N ILE A 164 -14.14 -44.48 18.98
CA ILE A 164 -13.95 -45.38 20.11
C ILE A 164 -13.04 -46.52 19.67
N GLY A 165 -11.79 -46.52 20.14
CA GLY A 165 -10.84 -47.56 19.79
C GLY A 165 -9.40 -47.24 20.14
N ASN A 166 -8.52 -48.22 19.91
CA ASN A 166 -7.08 -48.05 20.04
C ASN A 166 -6.43 -48.06 18.65
N GLY A 167 -5.54 -47.11 18.39
CA GLY A 167 -4.81 -46.98 17.13
C GLY A 167 -5.25 -45.80 16.27
N SER A 168 -4.51 -45.57 15.19
CA SER A 168 -4.64 -44.39 14.33
C SER A 168 -5.90 -44.44 13.48
N LEU A 169 -6.77 -43.44 13.64
CA LEU A 169 -7.88 -43.12 12.77
C LEU A 169 -7.45 -42.02 11.79
N LYS A 170 -7.77 -42.17 10.51
CA LYS A 170 -7.63 -41.12 9.50
C LYS A 170 -8.87 -41.04 8.63
N ILE A 171 -9.34 -39.82 8.39
CA ILE A 171 -10.49 -39.54 7.54
C ILE A 171 -10.04 -38.63 6.39
N TYR A 172 -10.26 -39.09 5.17
CA TYR A 172 -9.90 -38.42 3.93
C TYR A 172 -11.14 -38.00 3.15
N LEU A 173 -11.06 -36.88 2.43
CA LEU A 173 -11.96 -36.53 1.34
C LEU A 173 -11.24 -36.79 0.02
N GLU A 174 -11.81 -37.66 -0.80
CA GLU A 174 -11.35 -37.90 -2.17
C GLU A 174 -12.08 -36.96 -3.14
N ILE A 175 -11.32 -36.22 -3.94
CA ILE A 175 -11.78 -35.24 -4.91
C ILE A 175 -11.12 -35.55 -6.24
N GLY A 176 -11.80 -36.31 -7.10
CA GLY A 176 -11.20 -36.84 -8.33
C GLY A 176 -10.02 -37.77 -8.03
N GLU A 177 -8.79 -37.36 -8.40
CA GLU A 177 -7.55 -38.12 -8.13
C GLU A 177 -6.82 -37.63 -6.85
N GLU A 178 -7.31 -36.57 -6.20
CA GLU A 178 -6.69 -36.00 -5.01
C GLU A 178 -7.33 -36.51 -3.72
N SER A 179 -6.49 -36.87 -2.74
CA SER A 179 -6.92 -37.26 -1.38
C SER A 179 -6.50 -36.18 -0.38
N LYS A 180 -7.45 -35.66 0.41
CA LYS A 180 -7.21 -34.61 1.43
C LYS A 180 -7.53 -35.15 2.82
N LEU A 181 -6.55 -35.11 3.73
CA LEU A 181 -6.76 -35.50 5.13
C LEU A 181 -7.60 -34.45 5.86
N ILE A 182 -8.81 -34.80 6.28
CA ILE A 182 -9.71 -33.93 7.05
C ILE A 182 -9.47 -34.10 8.55
N TYR A 183 -9.28 -35.32 9.04
CA TYR A 183 -9.15 -35.59 10.48
C TYR A 183 -8.22 -36.77 10.75
N ALA A 184 -7.49 -36.70 11.88
CA ALA A 184 -6.66 -37.80 12.36
C ALA A 184 -6.64 -37.83 13.90
N ALA A 185 -6.70 -39.03 14.47
CA ALA A 185 -6.62 -39.26 15.91
C ALA A 185 -5.85 -40.56 16.21
N GLU A 186 -5.18 -40.63 17.36
CA GLU A 186 -4.41 -41.82 17.78
C GLU A 186 -5.13 -42.66 18.87
N SER A 187 -6.21 -42.14 19.43
CA SER A 187 -6.99 -42.75 20.50
C SER A 187 -8.44 -42.28 20.47
N SER A 188 -9.30 -42.96 21.22
CA SER A 188 -10.70 -42.55 21.38
C SER A 188 -10.84 -41.06 21.70
N SER A 189 -11.70 -40.38 20.94
CA SER A 189 -11.98 -38.96 21.10
C SER A 189 -13.30 -38.59 20.44
N ALA A 190 -14.06 -37.73 21.10
CA ALA A 190 -15.11 -36.96 20.46
C ALA A 190 -14.49 -35.71 19.82
N PHE A 191 -15.00 -35.34 18.65
CA PHE A 191 -14.53 -34.17 17.91
C PHE A 191 -15.72 -33.37 17.39
N GLU A 192 -15.64 -32.05 17.51
CA GLU A 192 -16.69 -31.12 17.09
C GLU A 192 -16.11 -30.08 16.14
N SER A 193 -16.63 -30.05 14.91
CA SER A 193 -16.20 -29.12 13.85
C SER A 193 -14.68 -29.15 13.65
N GLU A 194 -14.06 -30.32 13.80
CA GLU A 194 -12.62 -30.45 13.67
C GLU A 194 -12.18 -30.41 12.21
N CYS A 195 -11.01 -29.82 12.04
CA CYS A 195 -10.43 -29.51 10.75
C CYS A 195 -8.92 -29.72 10.85
N GLY A 196 -8.43 -30.77 10.20
CA GLY A 196 -7.01 -31.11 10.10
C GLY A 196 -6.27 -30.20 9.14
N ASN A 197 -5.27 -30.76 8.45
CA ASN A 197 -4.32 -29.96 7.66
C ASN A 197 -4.89 -29.41 6.34
N ALA A 198 -6.01 -29.93 5.83
CA ALA A 198 -6.45 -29.69 4.44
C ALA A 198 -7.92 -29.30 4.30
N CYS A 199 -8.43 -28.45 5.19
CA CYS A 199 -9.85 -28.07 5.16
C CYS A 199 -10.19 -27.04 4.11
N TYR A 200 -9.20 -26.38 3.50
CA TYR A 200 -9.44 -25.50 2.38
C TYR A 200 -9.31 -26.29 1.08
N LEU A 201 -10.44 -26.51 0.43
CA LEU A 201 -10.57 -27.15 -0.85
C LEU A 201 -10.53 -26.05 -1.91
N TYR A 202 -9.44 -25.99 -2.67
CA TYR A 202 -9.33 -25.00 -3.74
C TYR A 202 -10.12 -25.50 -4.94
N ASP A 203 -11.29 -24.91 -5.17
CA ASP A 203 -12.01 -24.92 -6.46
C ASP A 203 -12.48 -26.30 -6.95
N SER A 204 -13.05 -27.13 -6.06
CA SER A 204 -13.76 -28.34 -6.49
C SER A 204 -15.24 -28.05 -6.76
N SER A 205 -15.69 -28.37 -7.97
CA SER A 205 -17.08 -28.22 -8.43
C SER A 205 -17.73 -29.59 -8.69
N GLN A 206 -17.41 -30.58 -7.87
CA GLN A 206 -18.00 -31.92 -7.96
C GLN A 206 -19.32 -31.98 -7.20
N ASP A 207 -20.30 -32.71 -7.75
CA ASP A 207 -21.59 -32.93 -7.09
C ASP A 207 -21.52 -34.05 -6.05
N GLU A 208 -20.48 -34.90 -6.10
CA GLU A 208 -20.27 -36.05 -5.24
C GLU A 208 -18.83 -36.10 -4.75
N TYR A 209 -18.65 -36.49 -3.49
CA TYR A 209 -17.35 -36.63 -2.82
C TYR A 209 -17.27 -37.98 -2.12
N THR A 210 -16.10 -38.61 -2.09
CA THR A 210 -15.93 -39.87 -1.35
C THR A 210 -15.18 -39.61 -0.05
N ILE A 211 -15.80 -39.91 1.09
CA ILE A 211 -15.14 -39.97 2.39
C ILE A 211 -14.47 -41.33 2.52
N ARG A 212 -13.14 -41.37 2.67
CA ARG A 212 -12.40 -42.61 2.96
C ARG A 212 -11.95 -42.62 4.41
N VAL A 213 -12.33 -43.67 5.14
CA VAL A 213 -11.97 -43.90 6.53
C VAL A 213 -10.94 -45.02 6.61
N GLU A 214 -9.84 -44.76 7.30
CA GLU A 214 -8.79 -45.75 7.63
C GLU A 214 -8.71 -45.91 9.14
N MET A 215 -9.00 -47.11 9.65
CA MET A 215 -8.87 -47.46 11.07
C MET A 215 -8.65 -48.97 11.30
N PRO A 216 -8.10 -49.39 12.46
CA PRO A 216 -7.97 -50.79 12.84
C PRO A 216 -9.32 -51.53 12.96
N GLU A 217 -9.29 -52.85 12.77
CA GLU A 217 -10.46 -53.71 13.02
C GLU A 217 -10.84 -53.71 14.51
N GLY A 218 -12.15 -53.71 14.79
CA GLY A 218 -12.69 -53.74 16.15
C GLY A 218 -12.81 -52.36 16.81
N ASN A 219 -12.47 -51.29 16.10
CA ASN A 219 -12.75 -49.91 16.50
C ASN A 219 -14.06 -49.42 15.89
N GLU A 220 -14.68 -48.43 16.53
CA GLU A 220 -15.96 -47.84 16.14
C GLU A 220 -15.77 -46.34 15.86
N LEU A 221 -16.39 -45.85 14.80
CA LEU A 221 -16.45 -44.42 14.45
C LEU A 221 -17.89 -44.05 14.13
N MET A 222 -18.42 -43.04 14.81
CA MET A 222 -19.67 -42.39 14.48
C MET A 222 -19.37 -41.03 13.85
N LEU A 223 -19.81 -40.80 12.61
CA LEU A 223 -19.81 -39.49 11.99
C LEU A 223 -21.21 -38.90 12.09
N GLU A 224 -21.35 -37.84 12.89
CA GLU A 224 -22.65 -37.23 13.17
C GLU A 224 -22.99 -36.16 12.14
N ARG A 225 -22.02 -35.27 11.84
CA ARG A 225 -22.28 -34.04 11.10
C ARG A 225 -21.09 -33.63 10.25
N MET A 226 -21.38 -33.10 9.07
CA MET A 226 -20.40 -32.45 8.22
C MET A 226 -20.76 -30.98 8.05
N ASP A 227 -19.91 -30.11 8.56
CA ASP A 227 -20.04 -28.67 8.42
C ASP A 227 -19.20 -28.24 7.22
N TYR A 228 -19.81 -27.59 6.25
CA TYR A 228 -19.17 -27.27 4.98
C TYR A 228 -19.57 -25.91 4.44
N PHE A 229 -18.76 -25.45 3.51
CA PHE A 229 -18.78 -24.07 3.05
C PHE A 229 -18.76 -24.05 1.55
N VAL A 230 -19.90 -23.71 0.95
CA VAL A 230 -20.06 -23.64 -0.50
C VAL A 230 -20.01 -22.19 -0.95
N SER A 231 -19.24 -21.91 -2.00
CA SER A 231 -19.42 -20.66 -2.73
C SER A 231 -20.51 -20.86 -3.78
N GLU A 232 -21.72 -20.37 -3.53
CA GLU A 232 -22.74 -20.24 -4.57
C GLU A 232 -22.39 -19.03 -5.48
N LEU A 233 -21.42 -19.18 -6.38
CA LEU A 233 -20.95 -18.09 -7.25
C LEU A 233 -21.69 -18.09 -8.59
N GLU A 234 -23.02 -18.05 -8.56
CA GLU A 234 -23.79 -17.71 -9.77
C GLU A 234 -24.83 -16.65 -9.45
N GLU A 235 -24.34 -15.49 -9.00
CA GLU A 235 -25.13 -14.26 -8.94
C GLU A 235 -25.60 -13.82 -10.32
N PHE A 236 -24.69 -13.99 -11.28
CA PHE A 236 -24.93 -13.68 -12.66
C PHE A 236 -24.11 -14.60 -13.57
N ARG A 237 -24.55 -14.67 -14.82
CA ARG A 237 -23.79 -15.28 -15.92
C ARG A 237 -23.55 -14.25 -17.00
N ILE A 238 -22.49 -14.44 -17.78
CA ILE A 238 -22.25 -13.60 -18.95
C ILE A 238 -22.39 -14.41 -20.24
N SER A 239 -22.92 -13.79 -21.29
CA SER A 239 -23.03 -14.41 -22.60
C SER A 239 -22.73 -13.42 -23.74
N PRO A 240 -21.94 -13.80 -24.75
CA PRO A 240 -21.12 -15.02 -24.78
C PRO A 240 -19.98 -14.91 -23.76
N SER A 241 -19.42 -16.04 -23.30
CA SER A 241 -18.24 -16.04 -22.41
C SER A 241 -16.92 -15.93 -23.17
N ASN A 242 -16.91 -16.29 -24.47
CA ASN A 242 -15.74 -16.24 -25.33
C ASN A 242 -16.10 -15.65 -26.69
N VAL A 243 -15.26 -14.75 -27.20
CA VAL A 243 -15.39 -14.16 -28.53
C VAL A 243 -14.04 -14.14 -29.22
N THR A 244 -14.00 -14.60 -30.48
CA THR A 244 -12.83 -14.45 -31.34
C THR A 244 -13.10 -13.38 -32.39
N VAL A 245 -12.26 -12.35 -32.43
CA VAL A 245 -12.36 -11.24 -33.39
C VAL A 245 -11.19 -11.32 -34.36
N ASN A 246 -11.50 -11.44 -35.66
CA ASN A 246 -10.50 -11.40 -36.73
C ASN A 246 -10.42 -10.00 -37.32
N LEU A 247 -9.27 -9.35 -37.18
CA LEU A 247 -9.04 -8.02 -37.72
C LEU A 247 -8.36 -8.12 -39.08
N ALA A 248 -9.17 -8.06 -40.14
CA ALA A 248 -8.73 -8.03 -41.53
C ALA A 248 -8.35 -6.60 -41.96
N GLY A 249 -7.44 -5.97 -41.23
CA GLY A 249 -6.99 -4.59 -41.48
C GLY A 249 -7.86 -3.49 -40.85
N ASN A 250 -8.98 -3.84 -40.20
CA ASN A 250 -9.70 -2.89 -39.37
C ASN A 250 -9.02 -2.78 -38.00
N ARG A 251 -8.70 -1.55 -37.56
CA ARG A 251 -8.11 -1.29 -36.24
C ARG A 251 -9.13 -1.26 -35.13
N PHE A 252 -10.40 -1.17 -35.49
CA PHE A 252 -11.47 -0.88 -34.56
C PHE A 252 -12.49 -2.02 -34.51
N VAL A 253 -12.74 -2.53 -33.32
CA VAL A 253 -13.75 -3.56 -33.04
C VAL A 253 -14.84 -2.93 -32.19
N LYS A 254 -16.10 -3.16 -32.55
CA LYS A 254 -17.25 -2.89 -31.68
C LYS A 254 -17.94 -4.19 -31.37
N ASN A 255 -18.25 -4.44 -30.11
CA ASN A 255 -19.00 -5.63 -29.74
C ASN A 255 -19.79 -5.42 -28.44
N LYS A 256 -20.49 -6.47 -28.02
CA LYS A 256 -21.31 -6.49 -26.82
C LYS A 256 -21.35 -7.87 -26.19
N PHE A 257 -21.66 -7.89 -24.91
CA PHE A 257 -22.05 -9.08 -24.17
C PHE A 257 -23.21 -8.74 -23.23
N GLU A 258 -23.86 -9.75 -22.70
CA GLU A 258 -24.99 -9.64 -21.80
C GLU A 258 -24.64 -10.23 -20.44
N ILE A 259 -25.04 -9.55 -19.37
CA ILE A 259 -24.96 -10.02 -17.99
C ILE A 259 -26.37 -10.43 -17.57
N TYR A 260 -26.55 -11.67 -17.13
CA TYR A 260 -27.82 -12.27 -16.75
C TYR A 260 -27.94 -12.37 -15.23
N ASN A 261 -29.02 -11.83 -14.65
CA ASN A 261 -29.36 -11.99 -13.23
C ASN A 261 -29.98 -13.37 -13.00
N THR A 262 -29.17 -14.37 -12.69
CA THR A 262 -29.61 -15.77 -12.56
C THR A 262 -30.47 -16.00 -11.32
N ARG A 263 -30.36 -15.14 -10.31
CA ARG A 263 -31.08 -15.26 -9.04
C ARG A 263 -32.29 -14.34 -8.92
N ASN A 264 -32.54 -13.47 -9.91
CA ASN A 264 -33.60 -12.45 -9.86
C ASN A 264 -33.57 -11.66 -8.55
N ARG A 265 -32.37 -11.22 -8.13
CA ARG A 265 -32.19 -10.43 -6.90
C ARG A 265 -31.47 -9.13 -7.18
N ASN A 266 -31.57 -8.18 -6.25
CA ASN A 266 -30.85 -6.92 -6.38
C ASN A 266 -29.34 -7.19 -6.23
N PHE A 267 -28.53 -6.72 -7.18
CA PHE A 267 -27.08 -6.84 -7.09
C PHE A 267 -26.38 -5.76 -7.91
N SER A 268 -25.15 -5.42 -7.56
CA SER A 268 -24.32 -4.51 -8.34
C SER A 268 -23.08 -5.23 -8.86
N ALA A 269 -22.54 -4.79 -9.98
CA ALA A 269 -21.32 -5.34 -10.57
C ALA A 269 -20.42 -4.25 -11.17
N ALA A 270 -19.12 -4.35 -10.93
CA ALA A 270 -18.07 -3.60 -11.62
C ALA A 270 -17.70 -4.30 -12.93
N ILE A 271 -17.44 -3.53 -13.97
CA ILE A 271 -17.04 -4.03 -15.29
C ILE A 271 -15.74 -3.33 -15.67
N TYR A 272 -14.70 -4.11 -15.95
CA TYR A 272 -13.38 -3.57 -16.31
C TYR A 272 -12.59 -4.55 -17.19
N ALA A 273 -11.58 -4.07 -17.91
CA ALA A 273 -10.75 -4.88 -18.79
C ALA A 273 -9.44 -5.32 -18.09
N GLU A 274 -8.96 -6.52 -18.39
CA GLU A 274 -7.67 -7.08 -17.96
C GLU A 274 -7.00 -7.79 -19.16
N GLY A 275 -5.78 -7.41 -19.51
CA GLY A 275 -5.02 -8.03 -20.60
C GLY A 275 -4.00 -7.10 -21.27
N GLU A 276 -3.46 -7.55 -22.40
CA GLU A 276 -2.42 -6.82 -23.14
C GLU A 276 -2.95 -5.58 -23.88
N LEU A 277 -4.27 -5.54 -24.12
CA LEU A 277 -4.97 -4.50 -24.86
C LEU A 277 -5.87 -3.65 -23.94
N THR A 278 -5.72 -3.73 -22.63
CA THR A 278 -6.58 -3.02 -21.66
C THR A 278 -6.65 -1.51 -21.91
N GLU A 279 -5.52 -0.86 -22.24
CA GLU A 279 -5.49 0.58 -22.55
C GLU A 279 -6.22 0.95 -23.85
N HIS A 280 -6.51 -0.05 -24.69
CA HIS A 280 -7.18 0.07 -25.97
C HIS A 280 -8.66 -0.34 -25.90
N VAL A 281 -9.15 -0.80 -24.75
CA VAL A 281 -10.54 -1.21 -24.55
C VAL A 281 -11.34 -0.05 -23.95
N THR A 282 -12.36 0.41 -24.67
CA THR A 282 -13.33 1.39 -24.18
C THR A 282 -14.63 0.69 -23.80
N LEU A 283 -14.92 0.62 -22.50
CA LEU A 283 -16.20 0.14 -21.98
C LEU A 283 -17.21 1.29 -21.95
N TYR A 284 -18.41 1.07 -22.52
CA TYR A 284 -19.49 2.07 -22.47
C TYR A 284 -20.13 2.16 -21.08
N ARG A 285 -19.93 1.13 -20.25
CA ARG A 285 -20.33 1.06 -18.86
C ARG A 285 -19.26 0.33 -18.07
N SER A 286 -18.79 0.93 -16.98
CA SER A 286 -17.88 0.30 -16.01
C SER A 286 -18.62 -0.28 -14.80
N TYR A 287 -19.95 -0.23 -14.81
CA TYR A 287 -20.80 -0.57 -13.69
C TYR A 287 -22.20 -0.97 -14.15
N ALA A 288 -22.80 -1.94 -13.44
CA ALA A 288 -24.18 -2.38 -13.65
C ALA A 288 -24.84 -2.69 -12.30
N ASP A 289 -25.89 -1.95 -11.97
CA ASP A 289 -26.88 -2.37 -10.96
C ASP A 289 -27.90 -3.28 -11.63
N PHE A 290 -28.45 -4.23 -10.90
CA PHE A 290 -29.58 -5.06 -11.28
C PHE A 290 -30.63 -4.98 -10.19
N ASP A 291 -31.86 -4.71 -10.59
CA ASP A 291 -33.02 -4.98 -9.74
C ASP A 291 -33.44 -6.46 -9.86
N ALA A 292 -34.17 -6.95 -8.86
CA ALA A 292 -34.68 -8.32 -8.82
C ALA A 292 -35.57 -8.69 -10.03
N ASN A 293 -36.18 -7.71 -10.68
CA ASN A 293 -37.01 -7.90 -11.87
C ASN A 293 -36.25 -7.74 -13.19
N GLU A 294 -34.99 -7.30 -13.16
CA GLU A 294 -34.15 -7.16 -14.33
C GLU A 294 -33.35 -8.44 -14.54
N SER A 295 -33.73 -9.24 -15.54
CA SER A 295 -33.07 -10.51 -15.83
C SER A 295 -31.78 -10.38 -16.66
N VAL A 296 -31.58 -9.26 -17.37
CA VAL A 296 -30.44 -9.09 -18.28
C VAL A 296 -30.05 -7.62 -18.47
N LYS A 297 -28.74 -7.34 -18.59
CA LYS A 297 -28.21 -6.06 -19.08
C LYS A 297 -27.16 -6.25 -20.16
N GLU A 298 -27.29 -5.46 -21.23
CA GLU A 298 -26.32 -5.40 -22.32
C GLU A 298 -25.16 -4.46 -21.97
N VAL A 299 -23.93 -4.92 -22.19
CA VAL A 299 -22.70 -4.14 -22.06
C VAL A 299 -22.03 -4.06 -23.42
N ARG A 300 -21.73 -2.84 -23.86
CA ARG A 300 -21.02 -2.57 -25.12
C ARG A 300 -19.57 -2.20 -24.83
N TYR A 301 -18.70 -2.58 -25.74
CA TYR A 301 -17.29 -2.24 -25.69
C TYR A 301 -16.70 -2.05 -27.08
N ASP A 302 -15.70 -1.17 -27.16
CA ASP A 302 -14.90 -0.96 -28.36
C ASP A 302 -13.43 -1.31 -28.07
N ILE A 303 -12.71 -1.82 -29.06
CA ILE A 303 -11.26 -2.03 -29.00
C ILE A 303 -10.63 -1.22 -30.14
N ASP A 304 -9.77 -0.24 -29.81
CA ASP A 304 -9.04 0.59 -30.77
C ASP A 304 -7.54 0.27 -30.73
N LEU A 305 -7.10 -0.59 -31.65
CA LEU A 305 -5.72 -1.07 -31.67
C LEU A 305 -4.72 0.02 -32.05
N PRO A 306 -3.52 0.01 -31.46
CA PRO A 306 -2.48 0.95 -31.80
C PRO A 306 -1.98 0.71 -33.24
N LEU A 307 -1.52 1.78 -33.90
CA LEU A 307 -1.07 1.77 -35.30
C LEU A 307 0.09 0.82 -35.56
N ASP A 308 0.91 0.57 -34.54
CA ASP A 308 2.14 -0.23 -34.59
C ASP A 308 1.98 -1.63 -33.99
N ILE A 309 0.73 -2.09 -33.79
CA ILE A 309 0.49 -3.44 -33.29
C ILE A 309 1.07 -4.48 -34.24
N LYS A 310 1.82 -5.44 -33.67
CA LYS A 310 2.42 -6.52 -34.46
C LYS A 310 1.34 -7.53 -34.87
N PRO A 311 1.50 -8.20 -36.02
CA PRO A 311 0.67 -9.36 -36.33
C PRO A 311 0.81 -10.43 -35.24
N GLY A 312 -0.31 -10.98 -34.77
CA GLY A 312 -0.31 -11.89 -33.63
C GLY A 312 -1.70 -12.23 -33.11
N LYS A 313 -1.74 -13.13 -32.13
CA LYS A 313 -2.92 -13.43 -31.32
C LYS A 313 -2.75 -12.71 -29.99
N TYR A 314 -3.73 -11.88 -29.64
CA TYR A 314 -3.79 -11.14 -28.39
C TYR A 314 -4.98 -11.63 -27.58
N GLU A 315 -4.79 -11.77 -26.27
CA GLU A 315 -5.85 -12.16 -25.33
C GLU A 315 -6.19 -10.98 -24.42
N GLU A 316 -7.46 -10.63 -24.40
CA GLU A 316 -8.03 -9.62 -23.53
C GLU A 316 -9.21 -10.23 -22.77
N LYS A 317 -9.47 -9.77 -21.56
CA LYS A 317 -10.63 -10.20 -20.77
C LYS A 317 -11.41 -8.98 -20.33
N ILE A 318 -12.73 -9.01 -20.48
CA ILE A 318 -13.61 -8.10 -19.74
C ILE A 318 -14.10 -8.86 -18.51
N ILE A 319 -13.78 -8.35 -17.33
CA ILE A 319 -14.16 -8.91 -16.05
C ILE A 319 -15.43 -8.23 -15.57
N VAL A 320 -16.45 -9.02 -15.25
CA VAL A 320 -17.63 -8.56 -14.52
C VAL A 320 -17.51 -9.09 -13.10
N ARG A 321 -17.42 -8.19 -12.13
CA ARG A 321 -17.18 -8.53 -10.72
C ARG A 321 -18.34 -8.06 -9.85
N TYR A 322 -18.90 -8.95 -9.06
CA TYR A 322 -19.94 -8.63 -8.07
C TYR A 322 -19.46 -7.55 -7.09
N LEU A 323 -20.35 -6.63 -6.72
CA LEU A 323 -20.14 -5.58 -5.73
C LEU A 323 -21.15 -5.77 -4.59
N PRO A 324 -20.75 -6.41 -3.49
CA PRO A 324 -21.63 -6.65 -2.34
C PRO A 324 -21.93 -5.33 -1.61
N GLU A 325 -23.19 -5.14 -1.19
CA GLU A 325 -23.61 -3.98 -0.38
C GLU A 325 -23.05 -3.99 1.05
N GLN A 326 -22.76 -5.18 1.57
CA GLN A 326 -22.25 -5.38 2.93
C GLN A 326 -20.75 -5.64 2.94
N LYS A 327 -20.14 -5.54 4.14
CA LYS A 327 -18.71 -5.83 4.36
C LYS A 327 -18.41 -7.29 3.98
N PHE A 328 -17.98 -7.46 2.74
CA PHE A 328 -17.50 -8.71 2.21
C PHE A 328 -16.05 -8.90 2.63
N ARG A 329 -15.74 -10.04 3.24
CA ARG A 329 -14.36 -10.50 3.28
C ARG A 329 -14.16 -11.16 1.92
N GLY A 330 -13.13 -10.76 1.15
CA GLY A 330 -12.57 -11.51 0.00
C GLY A 330 -12.61 -10.89 -1.39
N GLU A 331 -12.10 -11.65 -2.37
CA GLU A 331 -12.31 -11.39 -3.80
C GLU A 331 -13.75 -11.74 -4.18
N ALA A 332 -14.55 -10.71 -4.49
CA ALA A 332 -15.93 -10.89 -4.90
C ALA A 332 -16.04 -11.78 -6.16
N PRO A 333 -17.12 -12.59 -6.29
CA PRO A 333 -17.41 -13.37 -7.48
C PRO A 333 -17.16 -12.59 -8.76
N LYS A 334 -16.57 -13.24 -9.76
CA LYS A 334 -16.36 -12.63 -11.08
C LYS A 334 -16.58 -13.63 -12.20
N GLU A 335 -17.12 -13.13 -13.30
CA GLU A 335 -17.20 -13.84 -14.57
C GLU A 335 -16.26 -13.17 -15.60
N GLU A 336 -15.71 -13.97 -16.51
CA GLU A 336 -14.75 -13.50 -17.52
C GLU A 336 -15.34 -13.59 -18.94
N HIS A 337 -15.44 -12.47 -19.62
CA HIS A 337 -15.72 -12.40 -21.05
C HIS A 337 -14.40 -12.35 -21.80
N LYS A 338 -13.93 -13.50 -22.27
CA LYS A 338 -12.63 -13.64 -22.93
C LYS A 338 -12.73 -13.24 -24.40
N ILE A 339 -11.86 -12.33 -24.81
CA ILE A 339 -11.77 -11.82 -26.16
C ILE A 339 -10.43 -12.22 -26.73
N THR A 340 -10.46 -13.06 -27.76
CA THR A 340 -9.28 -13.37 -28.57
C THR A 340 -9.26 -12.46 -29.80
N VAL A 341 -8.28 -11.57 -29.88
CA VAL A 341 -8.09 -10.69 -31.03
C VAL A 341 -6.99 -11.26 -31.93
N ILE A 342 -7.31 -11.56 -33.18
CA ILE A 342 -6.38 -12.07 -34.18
C ILE A 342 -6.06 -10.93 -35.16
N VAL A 343 -4.84 -10.42 -35.09
CA VAL A 343 -4.32 -9.40 -36.01
C VAL A 343 -3.53 -10.11 -37.11
N LYS A 344 -4.05 -10.08 -38.34
CA LYS A 344 -3.33 -10.62 -39.50
C LYS A 344 -2.41 -9.55 -40.07
N ALA A 345 -1.23 -9.95 -40.54
CA ALA A 345 -0.36 -9.06 -41.29
C ALA A 345 -1.15 -8.50 -42.48
N GLU A 346 -1.23 -7.17 -42.54
CA GLU A 346 -1.76 -6.51 -43.73
C GLU A 346 -0.85 -6.91 -44.88
N LYS A 347 -1.42 -7.47 -45.94
CA LYS A 347 -0.68 -7.92 -47.11
C LYS A 347 0.04 -6.69 -47.66
N GLU A 348 1.36 -6.61 -47.46
CA GLU A 348 2.17 -5.48 -47.87
C GLU A 348 1.81 -5.13 -49.33
N LEU A 349 1.09 -4.02 -49.52
CA LEU A 349 0.96 -3.42 -50.84
C LEU A 349 2.38 -3.07 -51.28
N PRO A 350 2.81 -3.41 -52.51
CA PRO A 350 4.18 -3.21 -52.95
C PRO A 350 4.56 -1.75 -52.75
N SER A 351 5.45 -1.54 -51.78
CA SER A 351 5.97 -0.23 -51.44
C SER A 351 6.54 0.41 -52.71
N PRO A 352 6.04 1.58 -53.15
CA PRO A 352 6.69 2.32 -54.23
C PRO A 352 8.09 2.69 -53.75
N GLY A 353 9.10 2.14 -54.44
CA GLY A 353 10.51 2.18 -54.06
C GLY A 353 10.98 3.55 -53.57
N SER A 354 10.98 3.73 -52.24
CA SER A 354 11.36 4.96 -51.57
C SER A 354 12.86 4.92 -51.26
N ASN A 355 13.67 5.29 -52.25
CA ASN A 355 15.10 5.61 -52.09
C ASN A 355 15.37 6.93 -51.33
N HIS A 356 14.35 7.52 -50.67
CA HIS A 356 14.48 8.83 -50.00
C HIS A 356 15.10 8.76 -48.60
N GLY A 357 15.12 7.59 -47.95
CA GLY A 357 15.70 7.45 -46.60
C GLY A 357 17.22 7.66 -46.53
N ILE A 358 17.96 7.24 -47.56
CA ILE A 358 19.43 7.36 -47.58
C ILE A 358 19.89 8.81 -47.77
N ILE A 359 19.10 9.64 -48.47
CA ILE A 359 19.44 11.04 -48.74
C ILE A 359 19.31 11.90 -47.47
N ILE A 360 18.31 11.63 -46.63
CA ILE A 360 18.06 12.40 -45.41
C ILE A 360 19.13 12.11 -44.33
N VAL A 361 19.54 10.84 -44.19
CA VAL A 361 20.58 10.45 -43.23
C VAL A 361 21.95 11.02 -43.65
N ALA A 362 22.28 11.03 -44.95
CA ALA A 362 23.50 11.63 -45.46
C ALA A 362 23.53 13.16 -45.25
N ALA A 363 22.41 13.85 -45.44
CA ALA A 363 22.30 15.29 -45.21
C ALA A 363 22.47 15.67 -43.73
N LEU A 364 21.88 14.89 -42.81
CA LEU A 364 22.05 15.12 -41.36
C LEU A 364 23.48 14.85 -40.89
N PHE A 365 24.15 13.83 -41.44
CA PHE A 365 25.56 13.56 -41.14
C PHE A 365 26.48 14.69 -41.63
N LEU A 366 26.19 15.26 -42.81
CA LEU A 366 26.96 16.39 -43.35
C LEU A 366 26.83 17.65 -42.49
N ILE A 367 25.62 17.94 -41.99
CA ILE A 367 25.37 19.08 -41.09
C ILE A 367 26.07 18.92 -39.75
N LEU A 368 26.06 17.70 -39.17
CA LEU A 368 26.78 17.39 -37.94
C LEU A 368 28.31 17.52 -38.13
N TRP A 369 28.84 17.02 -39.24
CA TRP A 369 30.26 17.10 -39.54
C TRP A 369 30.73 18.56 -39.73
N LEU A 370 29.96 19.38 -40.44
CA LEU A 370 30.28 20.81 -40.63
C LEU A 370 30.31 21.59 -39.30
N ASN A 371 29.39 21.30 -38.37
CA ASN A 371 29.39 21.93 -37.06
C ASN A 371 30.62 21.56 -36.22
N VAL A 372 31.07 20.30 -36.28
CA VAL A 372 32.28 19.85 -35.57
C VAL A 372 33.53 20.51 -36.14
N VAL A 373 33.65 20.63 -37.47
CA VAL A 373 34.79 21.29 -38.12
C VAL A 373 34.86 22.78 -37.76
N MET A 374 33.71 23.48 -37.72
CA MET A 374 33.67 24.90 -37.32
C MET A 374 34.06 25.09 -35.84
N PHE A 375 33.60 24.20 -34.96
CA PHE A 375 33.95 24.25 -33.54
C PHE A 375 35.45 24.02 -33.30
N LEU A 376 36.08 23.11 -34.05
CA LEU A 376 37.51 22.85 -33.93
C LEU A 376 38.38 23.98 -34.49
N LYS A 377 37.97 24.65 -35.57
CA LYS A 377 38.70 25.82 -36.09
C LYS A 377 38.63 27.04 -35.15
N GLY A 378 37.55 27.21 -34.39
CA GLY A 378 37.42 28.28 -33.41
C GLY A 378 38.38 28.19 -32.21
N LYS A 379 38.97 27.02 -31.95
CA LYS A 379 39.90 26.80 -30.82
C LYS A 379 41.38 27.01 -31.14
N ILE A 380 41.74 27.24 -32.41
CA ILE A 380 43.16 27.37 -32.83
C ILE A 380 43.61 28.85 -32.91
N SER A 381 42.72 29.80 -32.59
CA SER A 381 42.98 31.25 -32.69
C SER A 381 43.13 31.95 -31.33
N HIS A 382 43.59 31.26 -30.28
CA HIS A 382 43.94 31.90 -29.00
C HIS A 382 45.23 31.35 -28.40
#